data_AF-A0A916B958-F1
#
_entry.id   AF-A0A916B958-F1
#
_cell.length_a   1.000
_cell.length_b   1.000
_cell.length_c   1.000
_cell.angle_alpha   90.00
_cell.angle_beta   90.00
_cell.angle_gamma   90.00
#
_symmetry.space_group_name_H-M   'P 1'
#
loop_
_entity.id
_entity.type
_entity.pdbx_description
1 polymer ?
#
loop_
_entity_poly.entity_id
_entity_poly.type
_entity_poly.pdbx_seq_one_letter_code
_entity_poly.pdbx_strand_id
1 'polypeptide(L)'
;MKSRQPGFSYVEVMVATLLIAIMLVPALQAMQSGIQGSAIHVSLVDEHFRLADKMEQTLARSFDDLLAQADAVADPTVLIPSPYSDNAATPARRLVYLARYDGDNADSDDDPFTGTDDGLLWLRVAIENSPRALETLVLE
;
A
#
# COMPACT_ATOMS: atom_id res chain seq x y z
N MET A 1 62.84 -13.48 24.72
CA MET A 1 62.30 -12.12 24.52
C MET A 1 60.82 -12.16 24.88
N LYS A 2 60.42 -11.52 25.99
CA LYS A 2 59.03 -11.53 26.49
C LYS A 2 58.40 -10.19 26.10
N SER A 3 57.45 -10.22 25.17
CA SER A 3 56.70 -9.03 24.75
C SER A 3 55.88 -8.51 25.94
N ARG A 4 56.13 -7.26 26.34
CA ARG A 4 55.31 -6.54 27.31
C ARG A 4 54.02 -6.15 26.61
N GLN A 5 52.87 -6.68 27.06
CA GLN A 5 51.56 -6.15 26.69
C GLN A 5 51.45 -4.74 27.29
N PRO A 6 51.30 -3.66 26.49
CA PRO A 6 51.01 -2.36 27.04
C PRO A 6 49.56 -2.37 27.55
N GLY A 7 49.37 -2.26 28.86
CA GLY A 7 48.05 -2.00 29.44
C GLY A 7 47.61 -0.56 29.11
N PHE A 8 46.31 -0.37 28.87
CA PHE A 8 45.73 0.93 28.53
C PHE A 8 46.10 2.02 29.56
N SER A 9 46.49 3.20 29.07
CA SER A 9 46.74 4.38 29.90
C SER A 9 45.43 4.96 30.43
N TYR A 10 45.42 5.51 31.66
CA TYR A 10 44.27 6.20 32.23
C TYR A 10 43.69 7.28 31.29
N VAL A 11 44.58 8.00 30.59
CA VAL A 11 44.20 9.01 29.58
C VAL A 11 43.44 8.38 28.42
N GLU A 12 43.87 7.21 27.98
CA GLU A 12 43.28 6.49 26.86
C GLU A 12 41.87 5.98 27.19
N VAL A 13 41.66 5.50 28.42
CA VAL A 13 40.33 5.14 28.93
C VAL A 13 39.41 6.37 28.99
N MET A 14 39.91 7.51 29.49
CA MET A 14 39.15 8.76 29.53
C MET A 14 38.73 9.22 28.13
N VAL A 15 39.67 9.22 27.18
CA VAL A 15 39.40 9.59 25.78
C VAL A 15 38.41 8.63 25.15
N ALA A 16 38.54 7.32 25.37
CA ALA A 16 37.61 6.32 24.87
C ALA A 16 36.18 6.55 25.42
N THR A 17 36.04 6.80 26.72
CA THR A 17 34.72 7.10 27.32
C THR A 17 34.11 8.39 26.77
N LEU A 18 34.92 9.43 26.54
CA LEU A 18 34.47 10.68 25.94
C LEU A 18 33.98 10.45 24.51
N LEU A 19 34.72 9.68 23.71
CA LEU A 19 34.34 9.35 22.33
C LEU A 19 33.05 8.53 22.28
N ILE A 20 32.88 7.53 23.16
CA ILE A 20 31.64 6.76 23.25
C ILE A 20 30.47 7.67 23.61
N ALA A 21 30.63 8.57 24.60
CA ALA A 21 29.58 9.49 25.00
C ALA A 21 29.14 10.43 23.86
N ILE A 22 30.11 10.95 23.08
CA ILE A 22 29.85 11.81 21.92
C ILE A 22 29.15 11.03 20.80
N MET A 23 29.57 9.80 20.53
CA MET A 23 29.00 8.97 19.45
C MET A 23 27.63 8.36 19.80
N LEU A 24 27.29 8.26 21.09
CA LEU A 24 26.04 7.60 21.52
C LEU A 24 24.79 8.33 21.00
N VAL A 25 24.79 9.66 20.99
CA VAL A 25 23.64 10.46 20.56
C VAL A 25 23.29 10.21 19.08
N PRO A 26 24.21 10.38 18.10
CA PRO A 26 23.90 10.08 16.70
C PRO A 26 23.61 8.58 16.47
N ALA A 27 24.20 7.66 17.24
CA ALA A 27 23.89 6.24 17.14
C ALA A 27 22.44 5.92 17.55
N LEU A 28 21.94 6.54 18.63
CA LEU A 28 20.55 6.38 19.07
C LEU A 28 19.57 7.00 18.06
N GLN A 29 19.90 8.16 17.49
CA GLN A 29 19.09 8.80 16.45
C GLN A 29 19.00 7.94 15.19
N ALA A 30 20.13 7.37 14.74
CA ALA A 30 20.15 6.46 13.59
C ALA A 30 19.32 5.19 13.85
N MET A 31 19.39 4.62 15.07
CA MET A 31 18.62 3.46 15.45
C MET A 31 17.12 3.73 15.47
N GLN A 32 16.68 4.86 16.03
CA GLN A 32 15.28 5.27 16.02
C GLN A 32 14.74 5.44 14.60
N SER A 33 15.52 6.12 13.74
CA SER A 33 15.19 6.28 12.32
C SER A 33 15.08 4.92 11.59
N GLY A 34 16.03 4.01 11.84
CA GLY A 34 16.00 2.66 11.27
C GLY A 34 14.78 1.84 11.70
N ILE A 35 14.41 1.90 12.99
CA ILE A 35 13.22 1.19 13.51
C ILE A 35 11.93 1.77 12.92
N GLN A 36 11.80 3.10 12.87
CA GLN A 36 10.63 3.75 12.28
C GLN A 36 10.50 3.42 10.79
N GLY A 37 11.59 3.49 10.04
CA GLY A 37 11.62 3.11 8.62
C GLY A 37 11.20 1.65 8.41
N SER A 38 11.68 0.74 9.25
CA SER A 38 11.30 -0.68 9.19
C SER A 38 9.81 -0.90 9.49
N ALA A 39 9.27 -0.30 10.55
CA ALA A 39 7.86 -0.44 10.91
C ALA A 39 6.92 0.11 9.83
N ILE A 40 7.25 1.27 9.26
CA ILE A 40 6.51 1.86 8.14
C ILE A 40 6.56 0.92 6.93
N HIS A 41 7.74 0.39 6.60
CA HIS A 41 7.88 -0.48 5.44
C HIS A 41 7.08 -1.77 5.58
N VAL A 42 7.09 -2.41 6.76
CA VAL A 42 6.28 -3.59 7.05
C VAL A 42 4.78 -3.30 6.86
N SER A 43 4.29 -2.18 7.42
CA SER A 43 2.89 -1.79 7.27
C SER A 43 2.50 -1.52 5.81
N LEU A 44 3.36 -0.84 5.05
CA LEU A 44 3.10 -0.54 3.64
C LEU A 44 3.04 -1.81 2.78
N VAL A 45 3.94 -2.75 3.05
CA VAL A 45 4.00 -4.02 2.34
C VAL A 45 2.78 -4.88 2.66
N ASP A 46 2.36 -4.94 3.91
CA ASP A 46 1.16 -5.68 4.32
C ASP A 46 -0.10 -5.11 3.65
N GLU A 47 -0.30 -3.78 3.70
CA GLU A 47 -1.42 -3.12 3.03
C GLU A 47 -1.42 -3.38 1.51
N HIS A 48 -0.25 -3.32 0.86
CA HIS A 48 -0.12 -3.59 -0.56
C HIS A 48 -0.52 -5.01 -0.93
N PHE A 49 -0.03 -6.02 -0.20
CA PHE A 49 -0.40 -7.42 -0.46
C PHE A 49 -1.87 -7.70 -0.16
N ARG A 50 -2.47 -7.05 0.84
CA ARG A 50 -3.90 -7.16 1.13
C ARG A 50 -4.76 -6.64 -0.02
N LEU A 51 -4.36 -5.52 -0.62
CA LEU A 51 -5.00 -4.95 -1.80
C LEU A 51 -4.81 -5.84 -3.02
N ALA A 52 -3.60 -6.33 -3.26
CA ALA A 52 -3.27 -7.20 -4.39
C ALA A 52 -4.05 -8.52 -4.33
N ASP A 53 -4.06 -9.19 -3.18
CA ASP A 53 -4.86 -10.41 -2.93
C ASP A 53 -6.33 -10.19 -3.27
N LYS A 54 -6.89 -9.06 -2.87
CA LYS A 54 -8.29 -8.76 -3.13
C LYS A 54 -8.57 -8.38 -4.59
N MET A 55 -7.63 -7.71 -5.23
CA MET A 55 -7.66 -7.43 -6.66
C MET A 55 -7.68 -8.76 -7.44
N GLU A 56 -6.75 -9.67 -7.14
CA GLU A 56 -6.69 -11.00 -7.77
C GLU A 56 -7.97 -11.81 -7.54
N GLN A 57 -8.52 -11.81 -6.33
CA GLN A 57 -9.81 -12.46 -6.04
C GLN A 57 -10.98 -11.88 -6.85
N THR A 58 -10.94 -10.58 -7.14
CA THR A 58 -11.99 -9.91 -7.91
C THR A 58 -11.82 -10.18 -9.40
N LEU A 59 -10.58 -10.10 -9.90
CA LEU A 59 -10.21 -10.41 -11.28
C LEU A 59 -10.35 -11.90 -11.64
N ALA A 60 -10.40 -12.78 -10.64
CA ALA A 60 -10.68 -14.21 -10.85
C ALA A 60 -12.15 -14.51 -11.24
N ARG A 61 -13.04 -13.51 -11.19
CA ARG A 61 -14.44 -13.63 -11.63
C ARG A 61 -14.54 -13.42 -13.13
N SER A 62 -15.64 -13.88 -13.74
CA SER A 62 -15.89 -13.63 -15.15
C SER A 62 -16.10 -12.14 -15.40
N PHE A 63 -15.75 -11.69 -16.61
CA PHE A 63 -16.00 -10.33 -17.06
C PHE A 63 -17.50 -9.98 -16.98
N ASP A 64 -18.36 -10.89 -17.45
CA ASP A 64 -19.83 -10.72 -17.39
C ASP A 64 -20.35 -10.46 -15.97
N ASP A 65 -19.81 -11.15 -14.97
CA ASP A 65 -20.21 -10.95 -13.57
C ASP A 65 -19.78 -9.55 -13.08
N LEU A 66 -18.58 -9.10 -13.45
CA LEU A 66 -18.07 -7.78 -13.09
C LEU A 66 -18.85 -6.67 -13.79
N LEU A 67 -19.17 -6.87 -15.07
CA LEU A 67 -19.97 -5.95 -15.87
C LEU A 67 -21.38 -5.78 -15.28
N ALA A 68 -22.03 -6.89 -14.90
CA ALA A 68 -23.34 -6.85 -14.25
C ALA A 68 -23.33 -6.07 -12.92
N GLN A 69 -22.23 -6.15 -12.14
CA GLN A 69 -22.09 -5.33 -10.93
C GLN A 69 -21.85 -3.86 -11.24
N ALA A 70 -21.03 -3.56 -12.24
CA ALA A 70 -20.78 -2.19 -12.68
C ALA A 70 -22.08 -1.53 -13.16
N ASP A 71 -22.88 -2.24 -13.96
CA ASP A 71 -24.18 -1.77 -14.47
C ASP A 71 -25.23 -1.58 -13.37
N ALA A 72 -25.19 -2.43 -12.34
CA ALA A 72 -26.12 -2.32 -11.21
C ALA A 72 -25.87 -1.08 -10.35
N VAL A 73 -24.63 -0.61 -10.28
CA VAL A 73 -24.23 0.53 -9.43
C VAL A 73 -24.16 1.83 -10.23
N ALA A 74 -23.65 1.78 -11.46
CA ALA A 74 -23.55 2.89 -12.41
C ALA A 74 -22.83 4.17 -11.91
N ASP A 75 -22.16 4.10 -10.75
CA ASP A 75 -21.43 5.20 -10.13
C ASP A 75 -20.06 4.68 -9.61
N PRO A 76 -18.92 5.23 -10.09
CA PRO A 76 -17.58 4.78 -9.70
C PRO A 76 -17.24 5.05 -8.23
N THR A 77 -18.02 5.87 -7.52
CA THR A 77 -17.80 6.23 -6.12
C THR A 77 -18.56 5.34 -5.14
N VAL A 78 -19.49 4.52 -5.65
CA VAL A 78 -20.32 3.64 -4.83
C VAL A 78 -19.69 2.26 -4.72
N LEU A 79 -19.62 1.76 -3.48
CA LEU A 79 -19.01 0.45 -3.20
C LEU A 79 -19.86 -0.69 -3.76
N ILE A 80 -19.19 -1.70 -4.32
CA ILE A 80 -19.81 -2.98 -4.67
C ILE A 80 -19.92 -3.83 -3.40
N PRO A 81 -21.12 -4.29 -3.00
CA PRO A 81 -21.33 -5.00 -1.75
C PRO A 81 -20.70 -6.40 -1.74
N SER A 82 -20.91 -7.14 -0.64
CA SER A 82 -20.52 -8.55 -0.54
C SER A 82 -21.05 -9.36 -1.73
N PRO A 83 -20.25 -10.27 -2.32
CA PRO A 83 -18.97 -10.80 -1.86
C PRO A 83 -17.72 -10.00 -2.29
N TYR A 84 -17.89 -8.85 -2.96
CA TYR A 84 -16.78 -8.06 -3.50
C TYR A 84 -16.11 -7.25 -2.41
N SER A 85 -16.84 -6.43 -1.66
CA SER A 85 -16.26 -5.73 -0.50
C SER A 85 -16.28 -6.60 0.75
N ASP A 86 -15.27 -6.43 1.62
CA ASP A 86 -15.28 -7.02 2.96
C ASP A 86 -16.45 -6.45 3.79
N ASN A 87 -16.79 -7.11 4.90
CA ASN A 87 -17.85 -6.64 5.80
C ASN A 87 -17.42 -5.40 6.60
N ALA A 88 -18.38 -4.55 7.01
CA ALA A 88 -18.11 -3.30 7.74
C ALA A 88 -17.39 -3.48 9.10
N ALA A 89 -17.45 -4.66 9.71
CA ALA A 89 -16.78 -4.96 10.97
C ALA A 89 -15.33 -5.46 10.81
N THR A 90 -14.86 -5.66 9.58
CA THR A 90 -13.53 -6.20 9.32
C THR A 90 -12.46 -5.11 9.52
N PRO A 91 -11.43 -5.31 10.37
CA PRO A 91 -10.30 -4.40 10.45
C PRO A 91 -9.58 -4.27 9.11
N ALA A 92 -9.19 -3.05 8.74
CA ALA A 92 -8.59 -2.76 7.43
C ALA A 92 -9.42 -3.36 6.29
N ARG A 93 -10.72 -3.02 6.31
CA ARG A 93 -11.73 -3.47 5.36
C ARG A 93 -11.33 -3.08 3.95
N ARG A 94 -11.35 -4.05 3.04
CA ARG A 94 -11.11 -3.82 1.62
C ARG A 94 -12.42 -3.56 0.91
N LEU A 95 -12.49 -2.44 0.20
CA LEU A 95 -13.63 -1.94 -0.53
C LEU A 95 -13.36 -2.07 -2.02
N VAL A 96 -14.34 -2.57 -2.77
CA VAL A 96 -14.26 -2.74 -4.23
C VAL A 96 -15.22 -1.77 -4.89
N TYR A 97 -14.73 -1.09 -5.92
CA TYR A 97 -15.48 -0.17 -6.78
C TYR A 97 -15.33 -0.65 -8.22
N LEU A 98 -16.43 -0.65 -8.95
CA LEU A 98 -16.49 -1.04 -10.36
C LEU A 98 -17.33 -0.03 -11.12
N ALA A 99 -16.84 0.38 -12.29
CA ALA A 99 -17.60 1.19 -13.24
C ALA A 99 -17.18 0.82 -14.66
N ARG A 100 -18.07 1.06 -15.62
CA ARG A 100 -17.67 1.10 -17.03
C ARG A 100 -16.72 2.26 -17.27
N TYR A 101 -15.84 2.13 -18.25
CA TYR A 101 -14.79 3.11 -18.50
C TYR A 101 -14.79 3.55 -19.96
N ASP A 102 -14.64 4.85 -20.19
CA ASP A 102 -14.39 5.46 -21.50
C ASP A 102 -12.88 5.66 -21.69
N GLY A 103 -12.31 4.92 -22.64
CA GLY A 103 -10.90 5.00 -23.00
C GLY A 103 -10.61 5.94 -24.16
N ASP A 104 -11.62 6.40 -24.91
CA ASP A 104 -11.44 7.11 -26.18
C ASP A 104 -12.00 8.55 -26.20
N ASN A 105 -12.83 8.93 -25.23
CA ASN A 105 -13.47 10.25 -25.08
C ASN A 105 -14.27 10.64 -26.34
N ALA A 106 -14.94 9.68 -26.98
CA ALA A 106 -15.71 9.90 -28.20
C ALA A 106 -16.88 10.87 -28.03
N ASP A 107 -17.41 11.02 -26.81
CA ASP A 107 -18.52 11.93 -26.49
C ASP A 107 -18.06 13.36 -26.11
N SER A 108 -16.75 13.58 -25.99
CA SER A 108 -16.09 14.88 -25.78
C SER A 108 -16.46 15.60 -24.48
N ASP A 109 -16.69 14.87 -23.39
CA ASP A 109 -16.94 15.46 -22.07
C ASP A 109 -15.77 15.33 -21.06
N ASP A 110 -14.68 14.66 -21.45
CA ASP A 110 -13.48 14.39 -20.64
C ASP A 110 -13.78 13.60 -19.34
N ASP A 111 -14.96 12.99 -19.20
CA ASP A 111 -15.33 12.16 -18.05
C ASP A 111 -15.17 10.67 -18.42
N PRO A 112 -14.25 9.94 -17.77
CA PRO A 112 -13.97 8.55 -18.11
C PRO A 112 -15.08 7.57 -17.68
N PHE A 113 -16.19 8.05 -17.13
CA PHE A 113 -17.30 7.21 -16.65
C PHE A 113 -18.64 7.52 -17.35
N THR A 114 -18.67 8.47 -18.29
CA THR A 114 -19.74 8.70 -19.27
C THR A 114 -19.31 8.11 -20.61
N GLY A 115 -20.18 8.07 -21.62
CA GLY A 115 -19.79 7.62 -22.98
C GLY A 115 -19.20 6.21 -23.13
N THR A 116 -19.26 5.36 -22.11
CA THR A 116 -18.31 4.26 -21.88
C THR A 116 -18.19 3.23 -23.01
N ASP A 117 -16.97 2.71 -23.17
CA ASP A 117 -16.63 1.68 -24.15
C ASP A 117 -17.21 0.30 -23.79
N ASP A 118 -17.62 -0.44 -24.83
CA ASP A 118 -17.98 -1.85 -24.67
C ASP A 118 -16.74 -2.70 -24.36
N GLY A 119 -16.87 -3.59 -23.38
CA GLY A 119 -15.78 -4.50 -22.99
C GLY A 119 -14.70 -3.86 -22.12
N LEU A 120 -14.89 -2.63 -21.60
CA LEU A 120 -13.92 -1.96 -20.73
C LEU A 120 -14.50 -1.60 -19.36
N LEU A 121 -13.84 -2.09 -18.30
CA LEU A 121 -14.22 -1.83 -16.92
C LEU A 121 -13.05 -1.23 -16.14
N TRP A 122 -13.36 -0.25 -15.30
CA TRP A 122 -12.47 0.23 -14.26
C TRP A 122 -12.76 -0.49 -12.95
N LEU A 123 -11.71 -1.04 -12.35
CA LEU A 123 -11.76 -1.74 -11.08
C LEU A 123 -10.81 -1.07 -10.10
N ARG A 124 -11.31 -0.69 -8.93
CA ARG A 124 -10.51 -0.16 -7.83
C ARG A 124 -10.78 -0.92 -6.54
N VAL A 125 -9.70 -1.26 -5.85
CA VAL A 125 -9.72 -1.83 -4.51
C VAL A 125 -9.03 -0.87 -3.55
N ALA A 126 -9.70 -0.49 -2.47
CA ALA A 126 -9.17 0.47 -1.47
C ALA A 126 -9.29 -0.08 -0.05
N ILE A 127 -8.43 0.39 0.85
CA ILE A 127 -8.61 0.13 2.29
C ILE A 127 -9.45 1.27 2.88
N GLU A 128 -10.49 0.91 3.64
CA GLU A 128 -11.36 1.88 4.31
C GLU A 128 -10.55 2.78 5.26
N ASN A 129 -10.82 4.09 5.22
CA ASN A 129 -10.10 5.13 5.98
C ASN A 129 -8.59 5.22 5.67
N SER A 130 -8.14 4.72 4.52
CA SER A 130 -6.77 4.80 4.06
C SER A 130 -6.69 5.42 2.66
N PRO A 131 -5.65 6.22 2.35
CA PRO A 131 -5.42 6.69 0.99
C PRO A 131 -4.90 5.58 0.06
N ARG A 132 -4.70 4.35 0.56
CA ARG A 132 -4.17 3.24 -0.22
C ARG A 132 -5.25 2.59 -1.07
N ALA A 133 -4.98 2.53 -2.37
CA ALA A 133 -5.79 1.80 -3.33
C ALA A 133 -4.90 1.18 -4.41
N LEU A 134 -5.40 0.12 -5.03
CA LEU A 134 -4.93 -0.40 -6.30
C LEU A 134 -6.08 -0.27 -7.30
N GLU A 135 -5.74 0.12 -8.52
CA GLU A 135 -6.70 0.29 -9.61
C GLU A 135 -6.16 -0.34 -10.89
N THR A 136 -7.06 -0.82 -11.72
CA THR A 136 -6.74 -1.48 -12.98
C THR A 136 -7.89 -1.35 -13.97
N LEU A 137 -7.59 -1.61 -15.23
CA LEU A 137 -8.57 -1.73 -16.30
C LEU A 137 -8.73 -3.20 -16.65
N VAL A 138 -9.97 -3.64 -16.76
CA VAL A 138 -10.34 -4.99 -17.17
C VAL A 138 -10.94 -4.90 -18.57
N LEU A 139 -10.39 -5.70 -19.47
CA LEU A 139 -10.83 -5.83 -20.85
C LEU A 139 -11.48 -7.21 -21.02
N GLU A 140 -12.54 -7.29 -21.81
CA GLU A 140 -13.17 -8.56 -22.23
C GLU A 140 -12.19 -9.48 -22.99
#